data_AF-A0A916Q8G2-F1
#
_entry.id   AF-A0A916Q8G2-F1
#
_cell.length_a   1.000
_cell.length_b   1.000
_cell.length_c   1.000
_cell.angle_alpha   90.00
_cell.angle_beta   90.00
_cell.angle_gamma   90.00
#
_symmetry.space_group_name_H-M   'P 1'
#
loop_
_entity.id
_entity.type
_entity.pdbx_description
1 polymer ?
#
loop_
_entity_poly.entity_id
_entity_poly.type
_entity_poly.pdbx_seq_one_letter_code
_entity_poly.pdbx_strand_id
1 'polypeptide(L)'
;MDFIKRLIRHIPEKHFKMIRYGGLYARHRKIDRKLYHVIPKEKHKKLRSFDRWREAILHSFGYDPLECPDCHHKMVFLELYFNHKRVSLKEMYENAMSRSRGKRSSA
;
A
#
# COMPACT_ATOMS: atom_id res chain seq x y z
N MET A 1 -18.02 -27.26 11.90
CA MET A 1 -17.99 -27.40 10.41
C MET A 1 -18.41 -26.10 9.71
N ASP A 2 -18.27 -24.95 10.37
CA ASP A 2 -18.93 -23.70 9.93
C ASP A 2 -18.09 -22.89 8.95
N PHE A 3 -16.77 -23.04 8.97
CA PHE A 3 -15.86 -22.37 8.05
C PHE A 3 -16.09 -22.78 6.59
N ILE A 4 -16.14 -24.08 6.32
CA ILE A 4 -16.34 -24.63 4.96
C ILE A 4 -17.69 -24.18 4.39
N LYS A 5 -18.76 -24.18 5.20
CA LYS A 5 -20.09 -23.70 4.77
C LYS A 5 -20.09 -22.22 4.41
N ARG A 6 -19.32 -21.37 5.10
CA ARG A 6 -19.18 -19.94 4.75
C ARG A 6 -18.42 -19.76 3.44
N LEU A 7 -17.41 -20.59 3.19
CA LEU A 7 -16.62 -20.54 1.95
C LEU A 7 -17.46 -20.90 0.71
N ILE A 8 -18.29 -21.94 0.81
CA ILE A 8 -19.12 -22.44 -0.30
C ILE A 8 -20.04 -21.34 -0.85
N ARG A 9 -20.55 -20.42 -0.02
CA ARG A 9 -21.43 -19.30 -0.45
C ARG A 9 -20.76 -18.34 -1.45
N HIS A 10 -19.44 -18.33 -1.49
CA HIS A 10 -18.68 -17.47 -2.41
C HIS A 10 -18.31 -18.20 -3.72
N ILE A 11 -18.58 -19.50 -3.83
CA ILE A 11 -18.35 -20.28 -5.05
C ILE A 11 -19.61 -20.14 -5.93
N PRO A 12 -19.52 -19.46 -7.07
CA PRO A 12 -20.68 -19.29 -7.95
C PRO A 12 -21.04 -20.61 -8.65
N GLU A 13 -22.32 -20.75 -9.02
CA GLU A 13 -22.81 -21.92 -9.75
C GLU A 13 -22.17 -22.07 -11.13
N LYS A 14 -22.17 -23.31 -11.64
CA LYS A 14 -21.67 -23.61 -12.98
C LYS A 14 -22.48 -22.82 -14.01
N HIS A 15 -21.78 -22.04 -14.84
CA HIS A 15 -22.33 -21.10 -15.85
C HIS A 15 -22.88 -19.76 -15.31
N PHE A 16 -22.67 -19.44 -14.04
CA PHE A 16 -22.95 -18.09 -13.54
C PHE A 16 -22.06 -17.06 -14.25
N LYS A 17 -22.68 -16.07 -14.91
CA LYS A 17 -21.95 -14.98 -15.59
C LYS A 17 -21.41 -13.99 -14.57
N MET A 18 -20.18 -14.22 -14.11
CA MET A 18 -19.48 -13.28 -13.23
C MET A 18 -19.10 -11.99 -13.98
N ILE A 19 -19.59 -10.84 -13.52
CA ILE A 19 -19.15 -9.53 -14.02
C ILE A 19 -17.86 -9.15 -13.27
N ARG A 20 -16.71 -9.32 -13.91
CA ARG A 20 -15.41 -8.93 -13.31
C ARG A 20 -15.15 -7.41 -13.34
N TYR A 21 -15.73 -6.70 -14.29
CA TYR A 21 -15.48 -5.28 -14.55
C TYR A 21 -16.80 -4.53 -14.79
N GLY A 22 -17.57 -4.34 -13.73
CA GLY A 22 -18.84 -3.59 -13.76
C GLY A 22 -18.67 -2.14 -13.30
N GLY A 23 -19.55 -1.26 -13.78
CA GLY A 23 -19.63 0.14 -13.33
C GLY A 23 -18.34 0.92 -13.58
N LEU A 24 -17.87 1.64 -12.56
CA LEU A 24 -16.68 2.51 -12.61
C LEU A 24 -15.37 1.75 -12.93
N TYR A 25 -15.35 0.44 -12.68
CA TYR A 25 -14.20 -0.44 -12.95
C TYR A 25 -14.27 -1.10 -14.33
N ALA A 26 -15.33 -0.84 -15.10
CA ALA A 26 -15.39 -1.22 -16.51
C ALA A 26 -14.41 -0.36 -17.34
N ARG A 27 -14.02 -0.87 -18.52
CA ARG A 27 -13.11 -0.20 -19.47
C ARG A 27 -13.45 1.29 -19.62
N HIS A 28 -12.46 2.18 -19.56
CA HIS A 28 -12.65 3.63 -19.69
C HIS A 28 -13.52 3.99 -20.91
N ARG A 29 -14.74 4.46 -20.65
CA ARG A 29 -15.68 4.95 -21.66
C ARG A 29 -15.49 6.45 -21.83
N LYS A 30 -15.86 6.97 -23.00
CA LYS A 30 -15.87 8.43 -23.25
C LYS A 30 -16.79 9.19 -22.26
N ILE A 31 -17.83 8.52 -21.76
CA ILE A 31 -18.81 9.06 -20.81
C ILE A 31 -18.17 9.31 -19.43
N ASP A 32 -17.16 8.53 -19.05
CA ASP A 32 -16.50 8.61 -17.74
C ASP A 32 -15.81 9.98 -17.53
N ARG A 33 -15.50 10.69 -18.62
CA ARG A 33 -14.96 12.06 -18.56
C ARG A 33 -15.92 13.07 -17.91
N LYS A 34 -17.21 12.74 -17.82
CA LYS A 34 -18.24 13.57 -17.18
C LYS A 34 -18.40 13.29 -15.69
N LEU A 35 -17.71 12.27 -15.16
CA LEU A 35 -17.78 11.94 -13.74
C LEU A 35 -17.08 13.01 -12.90
N TYR A 36 -17.72 13.41 -11.80
CA TYR A 36 -17.12 14.32 -10.84
C TYR A 36 -16.17 13.53 -9.92
N HIS A 37 -14.91 13.93 -9.87
CA HIS A 37 -13.97 13.36 -8.91
C HIS A 37 -14.24 13.92 -7.51
N VAL A 38 -14.47 13.03 -6.54
CA VAL A 38 -14.65 13.39 -5.12
C VAL A 38 -13.46 14.17 -4.56
N ILE A 39 -12.26 13.90 -5.08
CA ILE A 39 -11.02 14.52 -4.64
C ILE A 39 -10.51 15.45 -5.75
N PRO A 40 -10.56 16.78 -5.54
CA PRO A 40 -9.98 17.77 -6.45
C PRO A 40 -8.48 17.55 -6.61
N LYS A 41 -7.95 17.77 -7.83
CA LYS A 41 -6.54 17.53 -8.17
C LYS A 41 -5.55 18.25 -7.23
N GLU A 42 -5.90 19.44 -6.75
CA GLU A 42 -5.10 20.22 -5.80
C GLU A 42 -4.83 19.47 -4.49
N LYS A 43 -5.80 18.69 -4.00
CA LYS A 43 -5.67 17.91 -2.76
C LYS A 43 -4.86 16.64 -2.92
N HIS A 44 -4.59 16.18 -4.17
CA HIS A 44 -3.85 14.95 -4.41
C HIS A 44 -2.43 15.01 -3.85
N LYS A 45 -1.76 16.18 -3.96
CA LYS A 45 -0.39 16.34 -3.44
C LYS A 45 -0.33 16.10 -1.94
N LYS A 46 -1.29 16.67 -1.19
CA LYS A 46 -1.40 16.48 0.27
C LYS A 46 -1.76 15.05 0.62
N LEU A 47 -2.72 14.44 -0.07
CA LEU A 47 -3.13 13.06 0.21
C LEU A 47 -2.01 12.05 -0.07
N ARG A 48 -1.25 12.22 -1.16
CA ARG A 48 -0.07 11.39 -1.46
C ARG A 48 1.08 11.60 -0.48
N SER A 49 1.12 12.75 0.19
CA SER A 49 2.17 13.02 1.18
C SER A 49 1.98 12.17 2.44
N PHE A 50 0.72 11.84 2.79
CA PHE A 50 0.38 10.87 3.84
C PHE A 50 0.84 9.44 3.54
N ASP A 51 1.19 9.09 2.30
CA ASP A 51 1.81 7.79 2.00
C ASP A 51 3.23 7.66 2.61
N ARG A 52 3.81 8.77 3.09
CA ARG A 52 5.11 8.79 3.74
C ARG A 52 4.94 8.52 5.23
N TRP A 53 5.55 7.42 5.70
CA TRP A 53 5.51 6.96 7.09
C TRP A 53 5.64 8.08 8.14
N ARG A 54 6.64 8.96 8.01
CA ARG A 54 6.86 10.06 8.98
C ARG A 54 5.70 11.06 9.00
N GLU A 55 5.19 11.45 7.84
CA GLU A 55 4.08 12.41 7.72
C GLU A 55 2.76 11.80 8.22
N ALA A 56 2.55 10.51 7.96
CA ALA A 56 1.40 9.76 8.47
C ALA A 56 1.37 9.72 10.01
N ILE A 57 2.50 9.41 10.64
CA ILE A 57 2.61 9.36 12.11
C ILE A 57 2.41 10.76 12.70
N LEU A 58 3.12 11.77 12.16
CA LEU A 58 3.01 13.14 12.65
C LEU A 58 1.57 13.66 12.60
N HIS A 59 0.86 13.41 11.49
CA HIS A 59 -0.52 13.86 11.35
C HIS A 59 -1.51 13.08 12.25
N SER A 60 -1.26 11.79 12.50
CA SER A 60 -2.18 10.95 13.26
C SER A 60 -2.02 11.10 14.77
N PHE A 61 -0.78 11.33 15.24
CA PHE A 61 -0.45 11.31 16.66
C PHE A 61 0.11 12.63 17.20
N GLY A 62 0.46 13.58 16.32
CA GLY A 62 0.92 14.92 16.71
C GLY A 62 2.39 15.01 17.12
N TYR A 63 3.18 13.95 16.96
CA TYR A 63 4.62 13.95 17.26
C TYR A 63 5.45 13.42 16.07
N ASP A 64 6.70 13.88 15.96
CA ASP A 64 7.60 13.42 14.92
C ASP A 64 8.31 12.13 15.38
N PRO A 65 8.15 10.99 14.67
CA PRO A 65 8.81 9.74 15.05
C PRO A 65 10.34 9.78 14.94
N LEU A 66 10.92 10.82 14.33
CA LEU A 66 12.36 11.05 14.28
C LEU A 66 12.83 12.08 15.31
N GLU A 67 12.00 12.51 16.23
CA GLU A 67 12.39 13.41 17.31
C GLU A 67 12.49 12.61 18.63
N CYS A 68 13.61 12.78 19.34
CA CYS A 68 13.78 12.12 20.63
C CYS A 68 12.84 12.73 21.68
N PRO A 69 12.05 11.93 22.42
CA PRO A 69 11.10 12.45 23.40
C PRO A 69 11.76 13.14 24.60
N ASP A 70 13.02 12.82 24.91
CA ASP A 70 13.73 13.37 26.07
C ASP A 70 14.53 14.63 25.76
N CYS A 71 15.18 14.69 24.58
CA CYS A 71 16.12 15.76 24.24
C CYS A 71 15.71 16.59 23.02
N HIS A 72 14.58 16.29 22.37
CA HIS A 72 14.05 17.01 21.21
C HIS A 72 15.00 17.11 20.00
N HIS A 73 16.06 16.31 19.98
CA HIS A 73 16.98 16.26 18.86
C HIS A 73 16.46 15.31 17.78
N LYS A 74 16.71 15.71 16.54
CA LYS A 74 16.36 14.92 15.36
C LYS A 74 17.28 13.71 15.25
N MET A 75 16.70 12.51 15.31
CA MET A 75 17.36 11.24 15.12
C MET A 75 17.81 11.09 13.66
N VAL A 76 19.06 10.67 13.48
CA VAL A 76 19.66 10.37 12.18
C VAL A 76 19.81 8.86 12.07
N PHE A 77 19.53 8.33 10.88
CA PHE A 77 19.77 6.93 10.61
C PHE A 77 21.27 6.64 10.65
N LEU A 78 21.68 5.72 11.53
CA LEU A 78 23.06 5.25 11.63
C LEU A 78 23.23 3.93 10.88
N GLU A 79 22.64 2.85 11.41
CA GLU A 79 22.83 1.50 10.90
C GLU A 79 21.57 0.65 11.04
N LEU A 80 21.43 -0.35 10.17
CA LEU A 80 20.33 -1.30 10.20
C LEU A 80 20.83 -2.66 10.69
N TYR A 81 20.13 -3.23 11.67
CA TYR A 81 20.39 -4.57 12.17
C TYR A 81 19.22 -5.50 11.83
N PHE A 82 19.53 -6.67 11.29
CA PHE A 82 18.57 -7.74 11.03
C PHE A 82 19.13 -9.05 11.57
N ASN A 83 18.37 -9.76 12.40
CA ASN A 83 18.83 -10.97 13.11
C ASN A 83 20.19 -10.78 13.82
N HIS A 84 20.34 -9.67 14.54
CA HIS A 84 21.58 -9.27 15.25
C HIS A 84 22.82 -9.08 14.36
N LYS A 85 22.64 -9.00 13.04
CA LYS A 85 23.72 -8.71 12.09
C LYS A 85 23.50 -7.34 11.47
N ARG A 86 24.58 -6.57 11.33
CA ARG A 86 24.57 -5.32 10.56
C ARG A 86 24.29 -5.65 9.10
N VAL A 87 23.35 -4.95 8.49
CA VAL A 87 22.99 -5.12 7.07
C VAL A 87 22.98 -3.76 6.38
N SER A 88 23.50 -3.71 5.16
CA SER A 88 23.38 -2.52 4.32
C SER A 88 21.94 -2.34 3.84
N LEU A 89 21.40 -1.13 3.97
CA LEU A 89 20.06 -0.81 3.47
C LEU A 89 19.93 -1.10 1.97
N LYS A 90 20.96 -0.76 1.21
CA LYS A 90 21.00 -0.98 -0.24
C LYS A 90 20.92 -2.48 -0.57
N GLU A 91 21.74 -3.28 0.10
CA GLU A 91 21.79 -4.72 -0.10
C GLU A 91 20.46 -5.40 0.28
N MET A 92 19.86 -5.00 1.42
CA MET A 92 18.57 -5.51 1.85
C MET A 92 17.47 -5.15 0.84
N TYR A 93 17.47 -3.92 0.33
CA TYR A 93 16.52 -3.46 -0.68
C TYR A 93 16.67 -4.26 -1.99
N GLU A 94 17.89 -4.43 -2.49
CA GLU A 94 18.17 -5.21 -3.69
C GLU A 94 17.72 -6.68 -3.55
N ASN A 95 17.98 -7.30 -2.39
CA ASN A 95 17.53 -8.66 -2.07
C ASN A 95 16.01 -8.79 -1.97
N ALA A 96 15.32 -7.80 -1.39
CA ALA A 96 13.86 -7.79 -1.35
C ALA A 96 13.26 -7.65 -2.77
N MET A 97 13.85 -6.75 -3.56
CA MET A 97 13.39 -6.48 -4.93
C MET A 97 13.66 -7.66 -5.86
N SER A 98 14.79 -8.37 -5.74
CA SER A 98 15.08 -9.57 -6.54
C SER A 98 14.06 -10.69 -6.29
N ARG A 99 13.69 -10.93 -5.02
CA ARG A 99 12.64 -11.89 -4.63
C ARG A 99 11.26 -11.53 -5.19
N SER A 100 10.96 -10.24 -5.33
CA SER A 100 9.70 -9.78 -5.92
C SER A 100 9.68 -9.93 -7.46
N ARG A 101 10.83 -9.73 -8.12
CA ARG A 101 10.97 -9.84 -9.58
C ARG A 101 10.97 -11.29 -10.05
N GLY A 102 11.57 -12.22 -9.29
CA GLY A 102 11.51 -13.66 -9.60
C GLY A 102 10.10 -14.26 -9.57
N LYS A 103 9.14 -13.59 -8.91
CA LYS A 103 7.71 -13.96 -8.91
C LYS A 103 6.92 -13.35 -10.07
N ARG A 104 7.52 -12.49 -10.89
CA ARG A 104 6.90 -11.89 -12.09
C ARG A 104 7.28 -12.64 -13.38
N SER A 105 7.78 -13.87 -13.27
CA SER A 105 7.95 -14.75 -14.43
C SER A 105 6.60 -15.30 -14.87
N SER A 106 6.12 -14.74 -15.98
CA SER A 106 5.21 -15.31 -16.98
C SER A 106 3.77 -15.65 -16.53
N ALA A 107 2.86 -14.71 -16.81
CA ALA A 107 1.50 -15.00 -17.23
C ALA A 107 1.20 -14.18 -18.49
#